data_AF-A0A3N5W9B2-F1
#
_entry.id   AF-A0A3N5W9B2-F1
#
_cell.length_a   1.000
_cell.length_b   1.000
_cell.length_c   1.000
_cell.angle_alpha   90.00
_cell.angle_beta   90.00
_cell.angle_gamma   90.00
#
_symmetry.space_group_name_H-M   'P 1'
#
loop_
_entity.id
_entity.type
_entity.pdbx_description
1 polymer ?
#
loop_
_entity_poly.entity_id
_entity_poly.type
_entity_poly.pdbx_seq_one_letter_code
_entity_poly.pdbx_strand_id
1 'polypeptide(L)'
;MSDEHSDTTPAWIETSALTAPALLGASAGLLLGDLMHRSARRGLGIGLGALGIAALLPFAVGGVAWLVTGPKSKVGVRRKIQRIRDIGLGAPDYDEVDEELREQGLI
;
A
#
# COMPACT_ATOMS: atom_id res chain seq x y z
N MET A 1 11.15 -36.03 -7.62
CA MET A 1 11.40 -34.57 -7.72
C MET A 1 10.09 -33.90 -7.41
N SER A 2 10.16 -32.89 -6.55
CA SER A 2 9.11 -32.25 -5.77
C SER A 2 8.02 -31.57 -6.60
N ASP A 3 6.79 -32.06 -6.46
CA ASP A 3 5.58 -31.30 -6.81
C ASP A 3 5.37 -30.21 -5.76
N GLU A 4 5.34 -28.96 -6.22
CA GLU A 4 5.08 -27.74 -5.47
C GLU A 4 3.87 -27.89 -4.53
N HIS A 5 4.12 -27.79 -3.22
CA HIS A 5 3.10 -27.43 -2.25
C HIS A 5 2.62 -26.01 -2.58
N SER A 6 1.53 -25.91 -3.34
CA SER A 6 0.72 -24.68 -3.38
C SER A 6 0.07 -24.51 -2.01
N ASP A 7 0.79 -23.87 -1.09
CA ASP A 7 0.28 -23.27 0.14
C ASP A 7 -0.63 -22.07 -0.19
N THR A 8 -1.68 -22.31 -0.98
CA THR A 8 -2.71 -21.32 -1.22
C THR A 8 -3.70 -21.42 -0.07
N THR A 9 -3.44 -20.67 0.99
CA THR A 9 -4.41 -20.47 2.07
C THR A 9 -5.73 -20.03 1.42
N PRO A 10 -6.84 -20.73 1.66
CA PRO A 10 -8.05 -20.48 0.91
C PRO A 10 -8.57 -19.07 1.23
N ALA A 11 -8.91 -18.30 0.20
CA ALA A 11 -9.20 -16.86 0.26
C ALA A 11 -10.26 -16.44 1.29
N TRP A 12 -11.15 -17.36 1.71
CA TRP A 12 -12.13 -17.11 2.76
C TRP A 12 -11.47 -17.00 4.14
N ILE A 13 -10.35 -17.67 4.40
CA ILE A 13 -9.57 -17.56 5.64
C ILE A 13 -8.89 -16.20 5.69
N GLU A 14 -8.26 -15.76 4.60
CA GLU A 14 -7.63 -14.44 4.50
C GLU A 14 -8.66 -13.32 4.64
N THR A 15 -9.79 -13.44 3.94
CA THR A 15 -10.89 -12.47 4.03
C THR A 15 -11.50 -12.44 5.43
N SER A 16 -11.64 -13.60 6.08
CA SER A 16 -12.14 -13.68 7.46
C SER A 16 -11.14 -13.10 8.46
N ALA A 17 -9.84 -13.37 8.30
CA ALA A 17 -8.80 -12.81 9.17
C ALA A 17 -8.74 -11.27 9.07
N LEU A 18 -8.98 -10.72 7.87
CA LEU A 18 -9.00 -9.27 7.65
C LEU A 18 -10.28 -8.60 8.18
N THR A 19 -11.42 -9.30 8.17
CA THR A 19 -12.72 -8.73 8.54
C THR A 19 -13.16 -9.04 9.96
N ALA A 20 -12.63 -10.11 10.59
CA ALA A 20 -12.99 -10.53 11.93
C ALA A 20 -12.77 -9.45 13.00
N PRO A 21 -11.66 -8.69 13.03
CA PRO A 21 -11.47 -7.62 14.02
C PRO A 21 -12.49 -6.50 13.86
N ALA A 22 -12.87 -6.15 12.62
CA ALA A 22 -13.86 -5.11 12.35
C ALA A 22 -15.27 -5.55 12.79
N LEU A 23 -15.65 -6.80 12.51
CA LEU A 23 -16.93 -7.36 12.93
C LEU A 23 -17.02 -7.54 14.45
N LEU A 24 -15.94 -7.95 15.11
CA LEU A 24 -15.86 -8.02 16.56
C LEU A 24 -15.92 -6.63 17.20
N GLY A 25 -15.19 -5.65 16.66
CA GLY A 25 -15.25 -4.27 17.14
C GLY A 25 -16.65 -3.65 16.99
N ALA A 26 -17.30 -3.89 15.85
CA ALA A 26 -18.65 -3.41 15.59
C ALA A 26 -19.70 -4.04 16.52
N SER A 27 -19.63 -5.37 16.73
CA SER A 27 -20.54 -6.07 17.62
C SER A 27 -20.32 -5.70 19.09
N ALA A 28 -19.06 -5.57 19.54
CA ALA A 28 -18.74 -5.07 20.87
C ALA A 28 -19.25 -3.63 21.09
N GLY A 29 -19.12 -2.77 20.08
CA GLY A 29 -19.67 -1.40 20.12
C GLY A 29 -21.19 -1.37 20.20
N LEU A 30 -21.89 -2.24 19.46
CA LEU A 30 -23.36 -2.35 19.52
C LEU A 30 -23.85 -2.88 20.86
N LEU A 31 -23.20 -3.91 21.41
CA LEU A 31 -23.55 -4.46 22.74
C LEU A 31 -23.30 -3.43 23.85
N LEU A 32 -22.17 -2.72 23.81
CA LEU A 32 -21.87 -1.66 24.76
C LEU A 32 -22.85 -0.48 24.64
N GLY A 33 -23.24 -0.14 23.42
CA GLY A 33 -24.26 0.87 23.15
C GLY A 33 -25.64 0.49 23.70
N ASP A 34 -26.00 -0.80 23.66
CA ASP A 34 -27.30 -1.26 24.16
C ASP A 34 -27.36 -1.30 25.69
N LEU A 35 -26.26 -1.65 26.35
CA LEU A 35 -26.13 -1.61 27.82
C LEU A 35 -26.12 -0.18 28.40
N MET A 36 -25.89 0.86 27.59
CA MET A 36 -25.75 2.23 28.08
C MET A 36 -27.07 3.01 28.15
N HIS A 37 -27.17 3.82 29.22
CA HIS A 37 -28.28 4.72 29.49
C HIS A 37 -28.49 5.72 28.33
N ARG A 38 -29.73 6.12 28.07
CA ARG A 38 -30.13 6.91 26.89
C ARG A 38 -29.36 8.23 26.71
N SER A 39 -28.88 8.82 27.81
CA SER A 39 -28.03 10.03 27.81
C SER A 39 -26.59 9.76 27.35
N ALA A 40 -26.04 8.59 27.65
CA ALA A 40 -24.66 8.22 27.32
C ALA A 40 -24.52 7.64 25.90
N ARG A 41 -25.62 7.09 25.33
CA ARG A 41 -25.66 6.62 23.93
C ARG A 41 -25.31 7.71 22.91
N ARG A 42 -25.71 8.97 23.16
CA ARG A 42 -25.40 10.09 22.25
C ARG A 42 -23.90 10.41 22.22
N GLY A 43 -23.24 10.43 23.39
CA GLY A 43 -21.81 10.72 23.48
C GLY A 43 -20.95 9.65 22.80
N LEU A 44 -21.26 8.38 23.05
CA LEU A 44 -20.57 7.27 22.40
C LEU A 44 -20.83 7.19 20.91
N GLY A 45 -22.06 7.42 20.45
CA GLY A 45 -22.38 7.40 19.02
C GLY A 45 -21.60 8.46 18.23
N ILE A 46 -21.48 9.67 18.79
CA ILE A 46 -20.68 10.75 18.18
C ILE A 46 -19.19 10.40 18.20
N GLY A 47 -18.69 9.86 19.32
CA GLY A 47 -17.29 9.44 19.45
C GLY A 47 -16.90 8.33 18.47
N LEU A 48 -17.70 7.27 18.37
CA LEU A 48 -17.50 6.17 17.42
C LEU A 48 -17.63 6.63 15.96
N GLY A 49 -18.58 7.53 15.68
CA GLY A 49 -18.71 8.13 14.35
C GLY A 49 -17.48 8.95 13.96
N ALA A 50 -16.99 9.81 14.86
CA ALA A 50 -15.77 10.59 14.64
C ALA A 50 -14.53 9.70 14.48
N LEU A 51 -14.43 8.63 15.27
CA LEU A 51 -13.33 7.68 15.20
C LEU A 51 -13.38 6.86 13.90
N GLY A 52 -14.57 6.50 13.42
CA GLY A 52 -14.77 5.89 12.10
C GLY A 52 -14.35 6.82 10.95
N ILE A 53 -14.69 8.10 11.03
CA ILE A 53 -14.24 9.11 10.05
C ILE A 53 -12.71 9.26 10.10
N ALA A 54 -12.12 9.30 11.29
CA ALA A 54 -10.68 9.40 11.47
C ALA A 54 -9.94 8.15 10.94
N ALA A 55 -10.54 6.96 11.02
CA ALA A 55 -9.95 5.74 10.47
C ALA A 55 -9.89 5.76 8.93
N LEU A 56 -10.75 6.53 8.26
CA LEU A 56 -10.74 6.71 6.80
C LEU A 56 -9.75 7.79 6.34
N LEU A 57 -9.22 8.60 7.26
CA LEU A 57 -8.31 9.71 6.96
C LEU A 57 -7.06 9.28 6.17
N PRO A 58 -6.38 8.15 6.47
CA PRO A 58 -5.20 7.71 5.72
C PRO A 58 -5.49 7.41 4.25
N PHE A 59 -6.68 6.90 3.93
CA PHE A 59 -7.11 6.66 2.55
C PHE A 59 -7.34 7.97 1.79
N ALA A 60 -7.97 8.94 2.44
CA ALA A 60 -8.19 10.26 1.84
C ALA A 60 -6.86 10.99 1.60
N VAL A 61 -5.95 10.98 2.59
CA VAL A 61 -4.62 11.60 2.48
C VAL A 61 -3.77 10.90 1.43
N GLY A 62 -3.79 9.57 1.37
CA GLY A 62 -3.07 8.79 0.36
C GLY A 62 -3.55 9.07 -1.07
N GLY A 63 -4.86 9.18 -1.27
CA GLY A 63 -5.45 9.53 -2.57
C GLY A 63 -5.05 10.93 -3.04
N VAL A 64 -5.07 11.92 -2.15
CA VAL A 64 -4.63 13.29 -2.44
C VAL A 64 -3.13 13.35 -2.67
N ALA A 65 -2.33 12.67 -1.84
CA ALA A 65 -0.89 12.61 -2.00
C ALA A 65 -0.50 12.01 -3.35
N TRP A 66 -1.17 10.94 -3.79
CA TRP A 66 -0.96 10.35 -5.10
C TRP A 66 -1.38 11.28 -6.25
N LEU A 67 -2.42 12.10 -6.05
CA LEU A 67 -2.80 13.13 -7.03
C LEU A 67 -1.73 14.23 -7.16
N VAL A 68 -1.13 14.65 -6.05
CA VAL A 68 -0.15 15.76 -6.01
C VAL A 68 1.27 15.32 -6.37
N THR A 69 1.66 14.10 -5.98
CA THR A 69 3.05 13.59 -6.14
C THR A 69 3.15 12.39 -7.08
N GLY A 70 2.04 11.91 -7.61
CA GLY A 70 2.01 10.76 -8.51
C GLY A 70 2.69 11.02 -9.87
N PRO A 71 2.87 9.97 -10.67
CA PRO A 71 3.67 10.01 -11.90
C PRO A 71 3.13 10.95 -13.00
N LYS A 72 1.85 11.34 -12.94
CA LYS A 72 1.24 12.35 -13.82
C LYS A 72 1.29 13.78 -13.26
N SER A 73 1.76 13.99 -12.02
CA SER A 73 1.93 15.32 -11.44
C SER A 73 3.16 16.03 -12.00
N LYS A 74 3.17 17.37 -12.01
CA LYS A 74 4.31 18.17 -12.48
C LYS A 74 5.63 17.81 -11.77
N VAL A 75 5.56 17.47 -10.49
CA VAL A 75 6.72 17.06 -9.67
C VAL A 75 7.14 15.62 -10.01
N GLY A 76 6.18 14.70 -10.19
CA GLY A 76 6.43 13.31 -10.55
C GLY A 76 7.04 13.14 -11.95
N VAL A 77 6.59 13.92 -12.94
CA VAL A 77 7.18 13.94 -14.29
C VAL A 77 8.63 14.44 -14.25
N ARG A 78 8.91 15.51 -13.49
CA ARG A 78 10.27 16.03 -13.35
C ARG A 78 11.21 15.02 -12.70
N ARG A 79 10.75 14.29 -11.68
CA ARG A 79 11.49 13.19 -11.04
C ARG A 79 11.69 11.98 -11.96
N LYS A 80 10.70 11.64 -12.81
CA LYS A 80 10.84 10.56 -13.81
C LYS A 80 11.84 10.91 -14.90
N ILE A 81 11.81 12.15 -15.40
CA ILE A 81 12.78 12.65 -16.39
C ILE A 81 14.19 12.70 -15.79
N GLN A 82 14.34 13.15 -14.53
CA GLN A 82 15.63 13.08 -13.83
C GLN A 82 16.11 11.64 -13.67
N ARG A 83 15.24 10.71 -13.26
CA ARG A 83 15.61 9.30 -13.15
C ARG A 83 16.06 8.70 -14.49
N ILE A 84 15.35 8.99 -15.59
CA ILE A 84 15.76 8.54 -16.93
C ILE A 84 17.11 9.15 -17.32
N ARG A 85 17.34 10.41 -16.98
CA ARG A 85 18.62 11.09 -17.23
C ARG A 85 19.75 10.46 -16.40
N ASP A 86 19.53 10.19 -15.12
CA ASP A 86 20.54 9.60 -14.25
C ASP A 86 20.84 8.14 -14.63
N ILE A 87 19.83 7.38 -15.10
CA ILE A 87 20.04 6.04 -15.68
C ILE A 87 20.78 6.13 -17.02
N GLY A 88 20.51 7.14 -17.84
CA GLY A 88 21.21 7.37 -19.11
C GLY A 88 22.64 7.92 -18.94
N LEU A 89 22.96 8.55 -17.81
CA LEU A 89 24.31 8.99 -17.44
C LEU A 89 25.11 7.90 -16.71
N GLY A 90 24.44 6.82 -16.29
CA GLY A 90 25.04 5.60 -15.74
C GLY A 90 24.79 4.40 -16.64
N ALA A 91 24.83 4.59 -17.97
CA ALA A 91 25.03 3.45 -18.85
C ALA A 91 26.30 2.74 -18.36
N PRO A 92 26.26 1.41 -18.11
CA PRO A 92 27.45 0.69 -17.70
C PRO A 92 28.51 0.96 -18.75
N ASP A 93 29.67 1.37 -18.28
CA ASP A 93 30.88 1.41 -19.09
C ASP A 93 30.96 0.04 -19.78
N TYR A 94 30.79 0.01 -21.10
CA TYR A 94 30.88 -1.23 -21.86
C TYR A 94 32.32 -1.73 -21.93
N ASP A 95 33.26 -1.06 -21.24
CA ASP A 95 34.67 -1.42 -21.09
C ASP A 95 34.86 -2.93 -20.82
N GLU A 96 34.02 -3.56 -19.99
CA GLU A 96 34.17 -4.99 -19.70
C GLU A 96 33.80 -5.90 -20.88
N VAL A 97 32.82 -5.49 -21.70
CA VAL A 97 32.39 -6.22 -22.90
C VAL A 97 33.30 -5.91 -24.09
N ASP A 98 33.78 -4.68 -24.21
CA ASP A 98 34.73 -4.26 -25.25
C ASP A 98 36.10 -4.92 -25.03
N GLU A 99 36.56 -5.06 -23.77
CA GLU A 99 37.81 -5.76 -23.44
C GLU A 99 37.68 -7.27 -23.72
N GLU A 100 36.55 -7.91 -23.39
CA GLU A 100 36.31 -9.33 -23.74
C GLU A 100 36.26 -9.55 -25.26
N LEU A 101 35.64 -8.66 -26.02
CA LEU A 101 35.57 -8.77 -27.48
C LEU A 101 36.93 -8.52 -28.15
N ARG A 102 37.78 -7.68 -27.55
CA ARG A 102 39.18 -7.44 -27.96
C ARG A 102 40.09 -8.61 -27.63
N GLU A 103 39.93 -9.25 -26.47
CA GLU A 103 40.64 -10.49 -26.12
C GLU A 103 40.25 -11.67 -27.02
N GLN A 104 38.99 -11.71 -27.47
CA GLN A 104 38.49 -12.72 -28.41
C GLN A 104 38.79 -12.39 -29.88
N GLY A 105 39.39 -11.22 -30.17
CA GLY A 105 39.80 -10.79 -31.51
C GLY A 105 38.64 -10.54 -32.47
N LEU A 106 37.46 -10.23 -31.95
CA LEU A 106 36.26 -9.93 -32.74
C LEU A 106 36.19 -8.45 -33.17
N ILE A 107 36.95 -7.59 -32.49
CA ILE A 107 37.19 -6.17 -32.78
C ILE A 107 38.63 -5.77 -32.44
#